data_AF-A0A3A9GJT2-F1
#
_entry.id   AF-A0A3A9GJT2-F1
#
_cell.length_a   1.000
_cell.length_b   1.000
_cell.length_c   1.000
_cell.angle_alpha   90.00
_cell.angle_beta   90.00
_cell.angle_gamma   90.00
#
_symmetry.space_group_name_H-M   'P 1'
#
loop_
_entity.id
_entity.type
_entity.pdbx_description
1 polymer ?
#
loop_
_entity_poly.entity_id
_entity_poly.type
_entity_poly.pdbx_seq_one_letter_code
_entity_poly.pdbx_strand_id
1 'polypeptide(L)'
;MNSEIDFTPYVPQVHYELIPIKNLVSNQDYQRNLSLKHVQNAAANFDLCQINPVKVSRRDGINYVFNGQHTIEIIALVSGSRETPVWCMIYDDLKYSREADIFANQMKYAKALSPYEIFMANIEAGNDKQLLIQSLVESYGLMISSRTTPGGICAIATMESIHDKYGFHILDRTLRLLIGAWEGSPKSFSANMLNGTARLVFCYEEALKDDVFKEKLGTISLKELSRTARERSAGSRGYAEAMLQIYNKKIQHPLPISKLYSAKKH
;
A
#
# COMPACT_ATOMS: atom_id res chain seq x y z
N MET A 1 15.23 -29.80 42.07
CA MET A 1 16.13 -29.65 40.91
C MET A 1 15.32 -28.98 39.83
N ASN A 2 15.58 -27.70 39.55
CA ASN A 2 15.03 -27.04 38.38
C ASN A 2 15.70 -27.66 37.16
N SER A 3 14.94 -28.37 36.32
CA SER A 3 15.39 -28.72 34.99
C SER A 3 15.49 -27.42 34.20
N GLU A 4 16.70 -26.93 33.94
CA GLU A 4 16.91 -25.82 33.02
C GLU A 4 16.36 -26.20 31.65
N ILE A 5 15.58 -25.29 31.05
CA ILE A 5 15.00 -25.49 29.73
C ILE A 5 16.15 -25.38 28.71
N ASP A 6 16.39 -26.44 27.94
CA ASP A 6 17.33 -26.41 26.83
C ASP A 6 16.71 -25.66 25.64
N PHE A 7 17.28 -24.51 25.31
CA PHE A 7 16.85 -23.69 24.18
C PHE A 7 17.59 -24.00 22.87
N THR A 8 18.60 -24.87 22.90
CA THR A 8 19.45 -25.21 21.74
C THR A 8 18.64 -25.61 20.49
N PRO A 9 17.55 -26.41 20.58
CA PRO A 9 16.77 -26.79 19.41
C PRO A 9 16.09 -25.62 18.66
N TYR A 10 15.98 -24.45 19.29
CA TYR A 10 15.32 -23.27 18.72
C TYR A 10 16.31 -22.25 18.15
N VAL A 11 17.62 -22.46 18.35
CA VAL A 11 18.68 -21.57 17.88
C VAL A 11 19.36 -22.19 16.67
N PRO A 12 19.32 -21.55 15.49
CA PRO A 12 20.02 -22.07 14.33
C PRO A 12 21.54 -22.04 14.58
N GLN A 13 22.23 -23.12 14.23
CA GLN A 13 23.68 -23.18 14.27
C GLN A 13 24.24 -22.39 13.07
N VAL A 14 24.54 -21.11 13.30
CA VAL A 14 25.06 -20.17 12.31
C VAL A 14 26.10 -19.25 12.93
N HIS A 15 26.88 -18.58 12.09
CA HIS A 15 27.71 -17.45 12.46
C HIS A 15 27.47 -16.28 11.51
N TYR A 16 27.94 -15.08 11.87
CA TYR A 16 27.76 -13.86 11.08
C TYR A 16 29.09 -13.32 10.58
N GLU A 17 29.15 -12.95 9.31
CA GLU A 17 30.32 -12.30 8.71
C GLU A 17 29.92 -11.16 7.77
N LEU A 18 30.84 -10.22 7.55
CA LEU A 18 30.75 -9.23 6.49
C LEU A 18 31.45 -9.78 5.23
N ILE A 19 30.68 -10.04 4.18
CA ILE A 19 31.20 -10.59 2.92
C ILE A 19 31.00 -9.57 1.79
N PRO A 20 32.05 -9.21 1.02
CA PRO A 20 31.91 -8.42 -0.21
C PRO A 20 30.93 -9.06 -1.18
N ILE A 21 30.02 -8.28 -1.77
CA ILE A 21 29.00 -8.79 -2.70
C ILE A 21 29.61 -9.58 -3.87
N LYS A 22 30.81 -9.24 -4.33
CA LYS A 22 31.54 -9.97 -5.37
C LYS A 22 31.91 -11.42 -4.99
N ASN A 23 32.00 -11.72 -3.69
CA ASN A 23 32.34 -13.04 -3.16
C ASN A 23 31.09 -13.89 -2.85
N LEU A 24 29.91 -13.42 -3.26
CA LEU A 24 28.62 -14.09 -3.12
C LEU A 24 28.15 -14.63 -4.47
N VAL A 25 27.65 -15.86 -4.47
CA VAL A 25 27.06 -16.52 -5.64
C VAL A 25 25.54 -16.62 -5.45
N SER A 26 24.78 -16.00 -6.34
CA SER A 26 23.31 -16.06 -6.36
C SER A 26 22.81 -16.80 -7.62
N ASN A 27 21.48 -16.86 -7.83
CA ASN A 27 20.81 -17.47 -8.98
C ASN A 27 20.93 -19.00 -9.03
N GLN A 28 20.65 -19.65 -7.89
CA GLN A 28 20.43 -21.10 -7.87
C GLN A 28 19.15 -21.46 -8.64
N ASP A 29 19.06 -22.66 -9.23
CA ASP A 29 17.95 -23.05 -10.12
C ASP A 29 16.56 -22.98 -9.47
N TYR A 30 16.48 -23.13 -8.15
CA TYR A 30 15.22 -23.02 -7.40
C TYR A 30 14.75 -21.57 -7.18
N GLN A 31 15.60 -20.58 -7.46
CA GLN A 31 15.32 -19.16 -7.18
C GLN A 31 14.57 -18.48 -8.33
N ARG A 32 13.76 -17.48 -7.97
CA ARG A 32 13.07 -16.63 -8.95
C ARG A 32 14.04 -15.62 -9.57
N ASN A 33 13.76 -15.24 -10.81
CA ASN A 33 14.46 -14.14 -11.48
C ASN A 33 14.34 -12.83 -10.68
N LEU A 34 15.42 -12.04 -10.72
CA LEU A 34 15.44 -10.70 -10.14
C LEU A 34 14.46 -9.77 -10.86
N SER A 35 13.85 -8.87 -10.10
CA SER A 35 12.93 -7.86 -10.61
C SER A 35 13.65 -6.52 -10.59
N LEU A 36 14.14 -6.07 -11.75
CA LEU A 36 14.85 -4.79 -11.86
C LEU A 36 14.00 -3.62 -11.37
N LYS A 37 12.69 -3.63 -11.66
CA LYS A 37 11.74 -2.62 -11.17
C LYS A 37 11.69 -2.59 -9.64
N HIS A 38 11.70 -3.76 -8.98
CA HIS A 38 11.70 -3.81 -7.53
C HIS A 38 13.02 -3.27 -6.95
N VAL A 39 14.15 -3.63 -7.54
CA VAL A 39 15.48 -3.13 -7.15
C VAL A 39 15.55 -1.61 -7.27
N GLN A 40 15.12 -1.05 -8.40
CA GLN A 40 15.09 0.40 -8.63
C GLN A 40 14.20 1.13 -7.61
N ASN A 41 12.99 0.63 -7.38
CA ASN A 41 12.06 1.22 -6.42
C ASN A 41 12.62 1.19 -4.99
N ALA A 42 13.23 0.09 -4.58
CA ALA A 42 13.82 -0.05 -3.25
C ALA A 42 15.08 0.81 -3.10
N ALA A 43 15.92 0.90 -4.13
CA ALA A 43 17.10 1.77 -4.12
C ALA A 43 16.73 3.26 -4.01
N ALA A 44 15.64 3.69 -4.64
CA ALA A 44 15.16 5.08 -4.54
C ALA A 44 14.65 5.46 -3.15
N ASN A 45 14.26 4.47 -2.32
CA ASN A 45 13.76 4.64 -0.95
C ASN A 45 14.67 3.93 0.06
N PHE A 46 15.97 3.85 -0.23
CA PHE A 46 16.90 3.05 0.53
C PHE A 46 17.09 3.59 1.95
N ASP A 47 16.94 2.70 2.91
CA ASP A 47 17.23 2.93 4.32
C ASP A 47 18.11 1.79 4.82
N LEU A 48 19.29 2.14 5.33
CA LEU A 48 20.29 1.19 5.81
C LEU A 48 19.73 0.32 6.94
N CYS A 49 18.87 0.88 7.80
CA CYS A 49 18.30 0.18 8.95
C CYS A 49 17.20 -0.83 8.59
N GLN A 50 16.67 -0.78 7.35
CA GLN A 50 15.66 -1.73 6.86
C GLN A 50 16.27 -3.00 6.25
N ILE A 51 17.60 -3.05 6.12
CA ILE A 51 18.29 -4.16 5.49
C ILE A 51 18.40 -5.35 6.45
N ASN A 52 17.89 -6.50 6.00
CA ASN A 52 18.08 -7.76 6.69
C ASN A 52 19.40 -8.43 6.27
N PRO A 53 20.08 -9.14 7.19
CA PRO A 53 21.22 -9.97 6.84
C PRO A 53 20.89 -10.99 5.73
N VAL A 54 21.83 -11.17 4.81
CA VAL A 54 21.73 -12.12 3.70
C VAL A 54 21.97 -13.52 4.25
N LYS A 55 21.12 -14.50 3.91
CA LYS A 55 21.37 -15.88 4.34
C LYS A 55 22.22 -16.61 3.30
N VAL A 56 23.31 -17.16 3.78
CA VAL A 56 24.36 -17.78 2.97
C VAL A 56 24.54 -19.22 3.41
N SER A 57 24.64 -20.10 2.44
CA SER A 57 25.11 -21.47 2.62
C SER A 57 26.54 -21.55 2.11
N ARG A 58 27.46 -21.90 3.00
CA ARG A 58 28.88 -22.02 2.67
C ARG A 58 29.19 -23.48 2.37
N ARG A 59 29.57 -23.78 1.14
CA ARG A 59 29.96 -25.14 0.73
C ARG A 59 31.25 -25.08 -0.05
N ASP A 60 32.24 -25.88 0.36
CA ASP A 60 33.55 -25.96 -0.31
C ASP A 60 34.22 -24.57 -0.48
N GLY A 61 34.02 -23.68 0.51
CA GLY A 61 34.53 -22.31 0.48
C GLY A 61 33.73 -21.32 -0.37
N ILE A 62 32.66 -21.75 -1.04
CA ILE A 62 31.79 -20.91 -1.87
C ILE A 62 30.57 -20.45 -1.06
N ASN A 63 30.26 -19.15 -1.13
CA ASN A 63 29.14 -18.53 -0.42
C ASN A 63 27.89 -18.42 -1.30
N TYR A 64 26.98 -19.39 -1.19
CA TYR A 64 25.73 -19.41 -1.95
C TYR A 64 24.62 -18.63 -1.24
N VAL A 65 24.11 -17.59 -1.88
CA VAL A 65 22.99 -16.79 -1.37
C VAL A 65 21.69 -17.51 -1.66
N PHE A 66 21.04 -18.03 -0.61
CA PHE A 66 19.72 -18.65 -0.75
C PHE A 66 18.57 -17.69 -0.36
N ASN A 67 18.88 -16.60 0.34
CA ASN A 67 17.92 -15.54 0.71
C ASN A 67 18.62 -14.18 0.82
N GLY A 68 18.05 -13.13 0.23
CA GLY A 68 18.66 -11.79 0.18
C GLY A 68 19.21 -11.40 -1.20
N GLN A 69 18.83 -12.09 -2.28
CA GLN A 69 19.26 -11.77 -3.65
C GLN A 69 18.90 -10.32 -4.06
N HIS A 70 17.71 -9.83 -3.70
CA HIS A 70 17.32 -8.45 -3.99
C HIS A 70 18.10 -7.47 -3.11
N THR A 71 18.37 -7.82 -1.86
CA THR A 71 19.14 -7.01 -0.92
C THR A 71 20.54 -6.69 -1.46
N ILE A 72 21.27 -7.72 -1.93
CA ILE A 72 22.63 -7.50 -2.46
C ILE A 72 22.62 -6.64 -3.72
N GLU A 73 21.62 -6.77 -4.59
CA GLU A 73 21.50 -5.96 -5.80
C GLU A 73 21.09 -4.51 -5.49
N ILE A 74 20.22 -4.29 -4.51
CA ILE A 74 19.87 -2.95 -4.03
C ILE A 74 21.12 -2.26 -3.45
N ILE A 75 21.89 -2.95 -2.60
CA ILE A 75 23.10 -2.39 -1.99
C ILE A 75 24.17 -2.12 -3.06
N ALA A 76 24.37 -3.04 -4.00
CA ALA A 76 25.30 -2.84 -5.10
C ALA A 76 24.91 -1.62 -5.95
N LEU A 77 23.61 -1.43 -6.20
CA LEU A 77 23.10 -0.28 -6.95
C LEU A 77 23.27 1.04 -6.18
N VAL A 78 22.90 1.08 -4.90
CA VAL A 78 22.98 2.29 -4.07
C VAL A 78 24.42 2.70 -3.78
N SER A 79 25.29 1.72 -3.50
CA SER A 79 26.72 1.98 -3.24
C SER A 79 27.55 2.16 -4.52
N GLY A 80 27.02 1.77 -5.68
CA GLY A 80 27.75 1.76 -6.95
C GLY A 80 28.89 0.74 -7.01
N SER A 81 28.99 -0.19 -6.05
CA SER A 81 30.11 -1.12 -5.94
C SER A 81 29.71 -2.50 -5.43
N ARG A 82 30.26 -3.55 -6.07
CA ARG A 82 30.17 -4.94 -5.56
C ARG A 82 31.27 -5.29 -4.56
N GLU A 83 32.18 -4.36 -4.27
CA GLU A 83 33.15 -4.48 -3.16
C GLU A 83 32.48 -4.22 -1.81
N THR A 84 31.34 -3.53 -1.81
CA THR A 84 30.58 -3.21 -0.60
C THR A 84 30.23 -4.50 0.16
N PRO A 85 30.67 -4.65 1.43
CA PRO A 85 30.35 -5.82 2.21
C PRO A 85 28.92 -5.76 2.74
N VAL A 86 28.30 -6.93 2.90
CA VAL A 86 26.97 -7.10 3.48
C VAL A 86 27.02 -8.10 4.62
N TRP A 87 26.19 -7.90 5.63
CA TRP A 87 26.07 -8.85 6.73
C TRP A 87 25.44 -10.15 6.24
N CYS A 88 26.13 -11.26 6.46
CA CYS A 88 25.72 -12.60 6.08
C CYS A 88 25.50 -13.46 7.31
N MET A 89 24.36 -14.16 7.37
CA MET A 89 24.07 -15.26 8.30
C MET A 89 24.44 -16.57 7.61
N ILE A 90 25.47 -17.24 8.10
CA ILE A 90 26.15 -18.32 7.39
C ILE A 90 25.81 -19.68 7.99
N TYR A 91 25.45 -20.61 7.11
CA TYR A 91 25.25 -22.02 7.41
C TYR A 91 26.34 -22.83 6.71
N ASP A 92 27.23 -23.49 7.46
CA ASP A 92 28.34 -24.26 6.89
C ASP A 92 27.92 -25.64 6.33
N ASP A 93 26.86 -26.25 6.87
CA ASP A 93 26.44 -27.62 6.51
C ASP A 93 25.07 -27.68 5.82
N LEU A 94 24.61 -26.58 5.22
CA LEU A 94 23.30 -26.52 4.58
C LEU A 94 23.32 -27.14 3.18
N LYS A 95 22.67 -28.30 3.06
CA LYS A 95 22.52 -29.00 1.77
C LYS A 95 21.62 -28.23 0.81
N TYR A 96 21.93 -28.29 -0.48
CA TYR A 96 21.16 -27.66 -1.56
C TYR A 96 19.66 -27.99 -1.52
N SER A 97 19.30 -29.26 -1.29
CA SER A 97 17.90 -29.69 -1.19
C SER A 97 17.16 -29.03 -0.03
N ARG A 98 17.86 -28.76 1.08
CA ARG A 98 17.30 -28.06 2.23
C ARG A 98 17.15 -26.57 1.97
N GLU A 99 18.06 -25.94 1.22
CA GLU A 99 17.87 -24.56 0.77
C GLU A 99 16.61 -24.40 -0.07
N ALA A 100 16.41 -25.30 -1.05
CA ALA A 100 15.25 -25.27 -1.91
C ALA A 100 13.95 -25.44 -1.11
N ASP A 101 13.93 -26.34 -0.13
CA ASP A 101 12.79 -26.54 0.78
C ASP A 101 12.53 -25.30 1.65
N ILE A 102 13.58 -24.67 2.20
CA ILE A 102 13.46 -23.42 2.95
C ILE A 102 12.89 -22.31 2.06
N PHE A 103 13.42 -22.17 0.84
CA PHE A 103 12.98 -21.15 -0.12
C PHE A 103 11.51 -21.34 -0.48
N ALA A 104 11.07 -22.57 -0.77
CA ALA A 104 9.68 -22.88 -1.10
C ALA A 104 8.70 -22.55 0.04
N ASN A 105 9.12 -22.69 1.29
CA ASN A 105 8.27 -22.45 2.46
C ASN A 105 8.43 -21.04 3.05
N GLN A 106 9.39 -20.24 2.58
CA GLN A 106 9.81 -18.99 3.22
C GLN A 106 8.65 -17.99 3.40
N MET A 107 7.79 -17.84 2.40
CA MET A 107 6.66 -16.89 2.42
C MET A 107 5.33 -17.53 2.79
N LYS A 108 5.30 -18.85 3.03
CA LYS A 108 4.04 -19.59 3.25
C LYS A 108 3.26 -19.09 4.47
N TYR A 109 3.97 -18.63 5.49
CA TYR A 109 3.40 -18.12 6.74
C TYR A 109 3.71 -16.65 6.99
N ALA A 110 4.35 -15.96 6.04
CA ALA A 110 4.66 -14.55 6.17
C ALA A 110 3.38 -13.72 5.95
N LYS A 111 3.00 -12.93 6.95
CA LYS A 111 1.86 -12.01 6.84
C LYS A 111 2.37 -10.61 6.51
N ALA A 112 1.93 -10.07 5.37
CA ALA A 112 2.21 -8.68 5.03
C ALA A 112 1.48 -7.73 5.99
N LEU A 113 2.10 -6.59 6.29
CA LEU A 113 1.45 -5.51 7.01
C LEU A 113 0.23 -5.00 6.22
N SER A 114 -0.87 -4.83 6.93
CA SER A 114 -2.06 -4.22 6.37
C SER A 114 -1.87 -2.70 6.18
N PRO A 115 -2.61 -2.06 5.26
CA PRO A 115 -2.57 -0.61 5.11
C PRO A 115 -2.86 0.16 6.41
N TYR A 116 -3.68 -0.40 7.30
CA TYR A 116 -3.94 0.18 8.62
C TYR A 116 -2.71 0.15 9.52
N GLU A 117 -2.03 -1.00 9.62
CA GLU A 117 -0.80 -1.13 10.42
C GLU A 117 0.30 -0.19 9.90
N ILE A 118 0.46 -0.09 8.57
CA ILE A 118 1.42 0.84 7.95
C ILE A 118 1.05 2.29 8.27
N PHE A 119 -0.23 2.66 8.16
CA PHE A 119 -0.67 4.01 8.45
C PHE A 119 -0.44 4.40 9.91
N MET A 120 -0.82 3.52 10.85
CA MET A 120 -0.59 3.76 12.28
C MET A 120 0.91 3.87 12.59
N ALA A 121 1.75 3.01 12.00
CA ALA A 121 3.20 3.12 12.16
C ALA A 121 3.75 4.45 11.65
N ASN A 122 3.22 4.96 10.53
CA ASN A 122 3.59 6.27 9.99
C ASN A 122 3.13 7.44 10.89
N ILE A 123 1.98 7.32 11.56
CA ILE A 123 1.55 8.30 12.58
C ILE A 123 2.53 8.34 13.74
N GLU A 124 2.88 7.18 14.29
CA GLU A 124 3.84 7.07 15.40
C GLU A 124 5.25 7.56 14.99
N ALA A 125 5.63 7.38 13.72
CA ALA A 125 6.87 7.93 13.17
C ALA A 125 6.83 9.46 12.98
N GLY A 126 5.68 10.10 13.19
CA GLY A 126 5.53 11.55 13.02
C GLY A 126 5.46 12.00 11.56
N ASN A 127 5.06 11.13 10.63
CA ASN A 127 5.01 11.48 9.21
C ASN A 127 3.87 12.47 8.92
N ASP A 128 4.23 13.68 8.48
CA ASP A 128 3.33 14.82 8.25
C ASP A 128 2.10 14.45 7.41
N LYS A 129 2.26 13.67 6.35
CA LYS A 129 1.15 13.28 5.47
C LYS A 129 0.08 12.51 6.22
N GLN A 130 0.47 11.48 6.97
CA GLN A 130 -0.48 10.66 7.70
C GLN A 130 -1.10 11.46 8.86
N LEU A 131 -0.31 12.28 9.58
CA LEU A 131 -0.82 13.16 10.64
C LEU A 131 -1.85 14.17 10.12
N LEU A 132 -1.61 14.75 8.95
CA LEU A 132 -2.52 15.67 8.27
C LEU A 132 -3.84 14.96 7.89
N ILE A 133 -3.74 13.77 7.29
CA ILE A 133 -4.92 12.97 6.91
C ILE A 133 -5.70 12.55 8.16
N GLN A 134 -5.03 12.13 9.23
CA GLN A 134 -5.67 11.77 10.50
C GLN A 134 -6.42 12.96 11.08
N SER A 135 -5.76 14.11 11.20
CA SER A 135 -6.36 15.35 11.72
C SER A 135 -7.59 15.77 10.93
N LEU A 136 -7.53 15.64 9.59
CA LEU A 136 -8.67 15.91 8.71
C LEU A 136 -9.85 14.99 8.99
N VAL A 137 -9.61 13.68 9.08
CA VAL A 137 -10.67 12.68 9.36
C VAL A 137 -11.30 12.94 10.73
N GLU A 138 -10.48 13.17 11.76
CA GLU A 138 -10.94 13.43 13.12
C GLU A 138 -11.70 14.76 13.24
N SER A 139 -11.33 15.79 12.46
CA SER A 139 -12.06 17.07 12.42
C SER A 139 -13.53 16.93 11.98
N TYR A 140 -13.86 15.86 11.26
CA TYR A 140 -15.22 15.51 10.86
C TYR A 140 -15.93 14.55 11.82
N GLY A 141 -15.32 14.22 12.97
CA GLY A 141 -15.83 13.21 13.91
C GLY A 141 -15.78 11.78 13.35
N LEU A 142 -14.95 11.54 12.32
CA LEU A 142 -14.71 10.22 11.75
C LEU A 142 -13.45 9.59 12.38
N MET A 143 -13.24 8.30 12.13
CA MET A 143 -12.05 7.59 12.59
C MET A 143 -11.43 6.72 11.49
N ILE A 144 -10.11 6.58 11.53
CA ILE A 144 -9.41 5.56 10.74
C ILE A 144 -9.68 4.19 11.37
N SER A 145 -10.04 3.19 10.57
CA SER A 145 -10.39 1.87 11.09
C SER A 145 -9.84 0.73 10.24
N SER A 146 -9.48 -0.37 10.89
CA SER A 146 -9.09 -1.61 10.21
C SER A 146 -10.29 -2.40 9.66
N ARG A 147 -11.53 -2.00 10.00
CA ARG A 147 -12.77 -2.71 9.63
C ARG A 147 -13.84 -1.72 9.18
N THR A 148 -14.85 -2.23 8.48
CA THR A 148 -16.03 -1.41 8.12
C THR A 148 -16.89 -1.19 9.36
N THR A 149 -17.03 0.06 9.78
CA THR A 149 -17.83 0.49 10.93
C THR A 149 -18.50 1.83 10.60
N PRO A 150 -19.66 2.18 11.19
CA PRO A 150 -20.19 3.55 11.11
C PRO A 150 -19.14 4.57 11.52
N GLY A 151 -19.03 5.68 10.77
CA GLY A 151 -18.02 6.72 11.01
C GLY A 151 -16.57 6.31 10.75
N GLY A 152 -16.30 5.07 10.33
CA GLY A 152 -14.95 4.55 10.12
C GLY A 152 -14.53 4.50 8.65
N ILE A 153 -13.32 4.98 8.36
CA ILE A 153 -12.70 4.87 7.03
C ILE A 153 -11.64 3.77 7.03
N CYS A 154 -11.90 2.70 6.28
CA CYS A 154 -10.97 1.57 6.08
C CYS A 154 -10.17 1.67 4.76
N ALA A 155 -10.62 2.52 3.83
CA ALA A 155 -9.97 2.71 2.54
C ALA A 155 -8.76 3.66 2.62
N ILE A 156 -7.80 3.34 3.49
CA ILE A 156 -6.63 4.19 3.82
C ILE A 156 -5.77 4.49 2.61
N ALA A 157 -5.38 3.45 1.86
CA ALA A 157 -4.60 3.61 0.64
C ALA A 157 -5.33 4.50 -0.41
N THR A 158 -6.67 4.54 -0.38
CA THR A 158 -7.43 5.44 -1.26
C THR A 158 -7.35 6.89 -0.79
N MET A 159 -7.42 7.16 0.52
CA MET A 159 -7.26 8.52 1.04
C MET A 159 -5.88 9.07 0.74
N GLU A 160 -4.82 8.28 1.00
CA GLU A 160 -3.45 8.66 0.66
C GLU A 160 -3.31 8.89 -0.85
N SER A 161 -3.87 8.01 -1.68
CA SER A 161 -3.82 8.19 -3.14
C SER A 161 -4.56 9.44 -3.62
N ILE A 162 -5.69 9.81 -3.01
CA ILE A 162 -6.42 11.05 -3.35
C ILE A 162 -5.61 12.26 -2.93
N HIS A 163 -5.02 12.25 -1.73
CA HIS A 163 -4.13 13.30 -1.26
C HIS A 163 -2.92 13.48 -2.20
N ASP A 164 -2.22 12.39 -2.53
CA ASP A 164 -1.02 12.42 -3.36
C ASP A 164 -1.33 12.85 -4.80
N LYS A 165 -2.51 12.50 -5.33
CA LYS A 165 -2.87 12.77 -6.72
C LYS A 165 -3.55 14.13 -6.94
N TYR A 166 -4.45 14.52 -6.04
CA TYR A 166 -5.31 15.68 -6.22
C TYR A 166 -5.10 16.77 -5.15
N GLY A 167 -4.31 16.49 -4.10
CA GLY A 167 -4.03 17.42 -3.02
C GLY A 167 -5.04 17.38 -1.88
N PHE A 168 -4.65 17.99 -0.76
CA PHE A 168 -5.42 18.05 0.48
C PHE A 168 -6.84 18.60 0.31
N HIS A 169 -7.00 19.72 -0.40
CA HIS A 169 -8.31 20.37 -0.56
C HIS A 169 -9.34 19.49 -1.29
N ILE A 170 -8.89 18.65 -2.23
CA ILE A 170 -9.77 17.72 -2.93
C ILE A 170 -10.17 16.58 -2.00
N LEU A 171 -9.26 16.08 -1.16
CA LEU A 171 -9.59 15.09 -0.13
C LEU A 171 -10.60 15.65 0.88
N ASP A 172 -10.36 16.84 1.42
CA ASP A 172 -11.26 17.53 2.33
C ASP A 172 -12.67 17.68 1.77
N ARG A 173 -12.79 18.27 0.57
CA ARG A 173 -14.09 18.45 -0.08
C ARG A 173 -14.76 17.11 -0.40
N THR A 174 -14.00 16.09 -0.75
CA THR A 174 -14.51 14.73 -0.98
C THR A 174 -15.16 14.16 0.28
N LEU A 175 -14.48 14.24 1.43
CA LEU A 175 -15.03 13.74 2.70
C LEU A 175 -16.30 14.50 3.07
N ARG A 176 -16.28 15.83 2.99
CA ARG A 176 -17.42 16.70 3.29
C ARG A 176 -18.65 16.41 2.44
N LEU A 177 -18.48 16.11 1.15
CA LEU A 177 -19.59 15.72 0.26
C LEU A 177 -20.16 14.35 0.64
N LEU A 178 -19.31 13.37 0.93
CA LEU A 178 -19.75 12.03 1.34
C LEU A 178 -20.46 12.05 2.70
N ILE A 179 -19.96 12.83 3.66
CA ILE A 179 -20.59 13.04 4.97
C ILE A 179 -21.96 13.70 4.77
N GLY A 180 -22.03 14.80 4.00
CA GLY A 180 -23.28 15.52 3.80
C GLY A 180 -24.37 14.74 3.04
N ALA A 181 -24.00 13.68 2.31
CA ALA A 181 -24.94 12.83 1.59
C ALA A 181 -25.30 11.53 2.34
N TRP A 182 -24.38 10.94 3.11
CA TRP A 182 -24.60 9.61 3.72
C TRP A 182 -24.21 9.51 5.21
N GLU A 183 -23.86 10.61 5.87
CA GLU A 183 -23.69 10.71 7.33
C GLU A 183 -22.78 9.63 7.96
N GLY A 184 -21.77 9.19 7.22
CA GLY A 184 -20.86 8.15 7.68
C GLY A 184 -21.48 6.75 7.79
N SER A 185 -22.58 6.50 7.08
CA SER A 185 -23.19 5.18 6.94
C SER A 185 -22.15 4.13 6.51
N PRO A 186 -22.24 2.86 6.98
CA PRO A 186 -21.29 1.82 6.58
C PRO A 186 -21.11 1.75 5.06
N LYS A 187 -19.84 1.73 4.61
CA LYS A 187 -19.41 1.71 3.19
C LYS A 187 -19.56 3.03 2.42
N SER A 188 -20.04 4.11 3.04
CA SER A 188 -20.06 5.46 2.45
C SER A 188 -18.66 5.95 2.05
N PHE A 189 -17.62 5.57 2.81
CA PHE A 189 -16.20 5.86 2.53
C PHE A 189 -15.44 4.68 1.92
N SER A 190 -16.11 3.82 1.15
CA SER A 190 -15.41 2.76 0.43
C SER A 190 -14.47 3.36 -0.65
N ALA A 191 -13.47 2.58 -1.06
CA ALA A 191 -12.49 3.01 -2.06
C ALA A 191 -13.13 3.52 -3.37
N ASN A 192 -14.23 2.92 -3.80
CA ASN A 192 -14.94 3.34 -5.01
C ASN A 192 -15.71 4.66 -4.81
N MET A 193 -16.32 4.84 -3.63
CA MET A 193 -17.03 6.09 -3.30
C MET A 193 -16.04 7.26 -3.24
N LEU A 194 -14.96 7.11 -2.47
CA LEU A 194 -13.92 8.13 -2.34
C LEU A 194 -13.33 8.51 -3.70
N ASN A 195 -12.89 7.52 -4.50
CA ASN A 195 -12.31 7.80 -5.82
C ASN A 195 -13.33 8.41 -6.79
N GLY A 196 -14.59 7.94 -6.75
CA GLY A 196 -15.65 8.45 -7.61
C GLY A 196 -15.96 9.91 -7.31
N THR A 197 -16.14 10.25 -6.04
CA THR A 197 -16.41 11.61 -5.58
C THR A 197 -15.20 12.53 -5.79
N ALA A 198 -13.98 12.10 -5.46
CA ALA A 198 -12.77 12.89 -5.68
C ALA A 198 -12.59 13.24 -7.16
N ARG A 199 -12.91 12.30 -8.07
CA ARG A 199 -12.89 12.57 -9.51
C ARG A 199 -13.90 13.63 -9.92
N LEU A 200 -15.12 13.61 -9.36
CA LEU A 200 -16.12 14.65 -9.63
C LEU A 200 -15.65 16.02 -9.15
N VAL A 201 -15.17 16.10 -7.91
CA VAL A 201 -14.64 17.35 -7.32
C VAL A 201 -13.53 17.91 -8.21
N PHE A 202 -12.59 17.07 -8.62
CA PHE A 202 -11.47 17.45 -9.47
C PHE A 202 -11.87 17.88 -10.89
N CYS A 203 -12.76 17.12 -11.55
CA CYS A 203 -13.15 17.39 -12.93
C CYS A 203 -14.02 18.65 -13.07
N TYR A 204 -14.86 18.93 -12.07
CA TYR A 204 -15.87 19.98 -12.16
C TYR A 204 -15.61 21.19 -11.25
N GLU A 205 -14.72 21.09 -10.26
CA GLU A 205 -14.31 22.21 -9.40
C GLU A 205 -15.53 22.99 -8.88
N GLU A 206 -15.58 24.30 -9.12
CA GLU A 206 -16.67 25.20 -8.70
C GLU A 206 -18.00 24.95 -9.43
N ALA A 207 -17.99 24.23 -10.56
CA ALA A 207 -19.21 23.89 -11.30
C ALA A 207 -20.01 22.77 -10.61
N LEU A 208 -19.34 21.93 -9.81
CA LEU A 208 -20.03 21.00 -8.92
C LEU A 208 -20.50 21.79 -7.70
N LYS A 209 -21.82 21.87 -7.47
CA LYS A 209 -22.38 22.59 -6.32
C LYS A 209 -22.60 21.63 -5.17
N ASP A 210 -21.98 21.92 -4.03
CA ASP A 210 -21.96 21.01 -2.89
C ASP A 210 -23.37 20.75 -2.33
N ASP A 211 -24.20 21.77 -2.21
CA ASP A 211 -25.57 21.62 -1.68
C ASP A 211 -26.45 20.79 -2.62
N VAL A 212 -26.33 21.02 -3.94
CA VAL A 212 -27.04 20.23 -4.96
C VAL A 212 -26.55 18.77 -4.95
N PHE A 213 -25.26 18.55 -4.73
CA PHE A 213 -24.71 17.20 -4.59
C PHE A 213 -25.33 16.49 -3.38
N LYS A 214 -25.29 17.11 -2.20
CA LYS A 214 -25.82 16.54 -0.96
C LYS A 214 -27.32 16.28 -1.06
N GLU A 215 -28.09 17.27 -1.51
CA GLU A 215 -29.55 17.18 -1.67
C GLU A 215 -29.94 16.02 -2.58
N LYS A 216 -29.28 15.86 -3.74
CA LYS A 216 -29.66 14.84 -4.71
C LYS A 216 -29.13 13.47 -4.35
N LEU A 217 -27.85 13.37 -4.01
CA LEU A 217 -27.22 12.07 -3.76
C LEU A 217 -27.64 11.48 -2.42
N GLY A 218 -27.93 12.33 -1.42
CA GLY A 218 -28.41 11.87 -0.11
C GLY A 218 -29.81 11.25 -0.14
N THR A 219 -30.60 11.47 -1.20
CA THR A 219 -31.89 10.78 -1.38
C THR A 219 -31.77 9.32 -1.79
N ILE A 220 -30.58 8.88 -2.21
CA ILE A 220 -30.35 7.55 -2.76
C ILE A 220 -29.51 6.70 -1.80
N SER A 221 -29.97 5.46 -1.56
CA SER A 221 -29.23 4.52 -0.74
C SER A 221 -27.90 4.10 -1.39
N LEU A 222 -26.88 3.81 -0.57
CA LEU A 222 -25.60 3.29 -1.05
C LEU A 222 -25.74 1.99 -1.88
N LYS A 223 -26.74 1.16 -1.56
CA LYS A 223 -27.04 -0.08 -2.29
C LYS A 223 -27.55 0.20 -3.69
N GLU A 224 -28.45 1.17 -3.83
CA GLU A 224 -28.97 1.60 -5.12
C GLU A 224 -27.86 2.24 -5.96
N LEU A 225 -27.07 3.15 -5.39
CA LEU A 225 -25.93 3.74 -6.07
C LEU A 225 -24.94 2.67 -6.56
N SER A 226 -24.63 1.69 -5.72
CA SER A 226 -23.72 0.57 -6.06
C SER A 226 -24.26 -0.31 -7.19
N ARG A 227 -25.58 -0.46 -7.32
CA ARG A 227 -26.22 -1.18 -8.43
C ARG A 227 -26.06 -0.38 -9.72
N THR A 228 -26.48 0.89 -9.70
CA THR A 228 -26.37 1.80 -10.85
C THR A 228 -24.93 1.98 -11.33
N ALA A 229 -23.96 2.03 -10.42
CA ALA A 229 -22.54 2.11 -10.77
C ALA A 229 -22.06 0.88 -11.55
N ARG A 230 -22.45 -0.32 -11.12
CA ARG A 230 -22.06 -1.59 -11.77
C ARG A 230 -22.67 -1.78 -13.15
N GLU A 231 -23.90 -1.29 -13.36
CA GLU A 231 -24.57 -1.30 -14.67
C GLU A 231 -23.85 -0.41 -15.70
N ARG A 232 -23.05 0.57 -15.25
CA ARG A 232 -22.32 1.49 -16.12
C ARG A 232 -20.90 1.06 -16.45
N SER A 233 -20.09 0.85 -15.42
CA SER A 233 -18.65 0.64 -15.55
C SER A 233 -18.09 0.00 -14.29
N ALA A 234 -17.02 -0.77 -14.44
CA ALA A 234 -16.34 -1.39 -13.30
C ALA A 234 -15.59 -0.36 -12.43
N GLY A 235 -15.61 -0.59 -11.11
CA GLY A 235 -14.82 0.17 -10.14
C GLY A 235 -15.24 1.64 -9.98
N SER A 236 -14.28 2.49 -9.62
CA SER A 236 -14.51 3.91 -9.28
C SER A 236 -15.08 4.76 -10.42
N ARG A 237 -14.87 4.36 -11.69
CA ARG A 237 -15.44 5.05 -12.86
C ARG A 237 -16.96 4.95 -12.89
N GLY A 238 -17.50 3.75 -12.67
CA GLY A 238 -18.95 3.56 -12.62
C GLY A 238 -19.61 4.36 -11.50
N TYR A 239 -18.93 4.51 -10.36
CA TYR A 239 -19.40 5.36 -9.26
C TYR A 239 -19.42 6.84 -9.63
N ALA A 240 -18.36 7.36 -10.26
CA ALA A 240 -18.32 8.75 -10.72
C ALA A 240 -19.45 9.05 -11.73
N GLU A 241 -19.66 8.16 -12.70
CA GLU A 241 -20.71 8.31 -13.71
C GLU A 241 -22.12 8.20 -13.11
N ALA A 242 -22.33 7.26 -12.18
CA ALA A 242 -23.60 7.11 -11.48
C ALA A 242 -23.93 8.35 -10.65
N MET A 243 -22.96 8.83 -9.87
CA MET A 243 -23.13 10.04 -9.08
C MET A 243 -23.42 11.26 -9.96
N LEU A 244 -22.71 11.42 -11.09
CA LEU A 244 -22.95 12.50 -12.04
C LEU A 244 -24.35 12.44 -12.66
N GLN A 245 -24.84 11.24 -13.02
CA GLN A 245 -26.18 11.11 -13.57
C GLN A 245 -27.24 11.56 -12.55
N ILE A 246 -27.11 11.12 -11.29
CA ILE A 246 -28.03 11.49 -10.22
C ILE A 246 -27.99 13.01 -10.00
N TYR A 247 -26.79 13.58 -9.92
CA TYR A 247 -26.58 15.02 -9.80
C TYR A 247 -27.30 15.78 -10.93
N ASN A 248 -27.09 15.37 -12.19
CA ASN A 248 -27.63 16.05 -13.37
C ASN A 248 -29.14 15.90 -13.56
N LYS A 249 -29.82 15.00 -12.83
CA LYS A 249 -31.26 14.76 -12.99
C LYS A 249 -32.05 16.05 -12.72
N LYS A 250 -32.81 16.54 -13.71
CA LYS A 250 -33.60 17.79 -13.63
C LYS A 250 -32.76 19.05 -13.37
N ILE A 251 -31.49 19.10 -13.80
CA ILE A 251 -30.71 20.35 -13.86
C ILE A 251 -30.86 21.00 -15.23
N GLN A 252 -31.07 22.33 -15.27
CA GLN A 252 -31.19 23.10 -16.52
C GLN A 252 -29.90 23.07 -17.36
N HIS A 253 -28.74 23.17 -16.71
CA HIS A 253 -27.42 23.08 -17.33
C HIS A 253 -26.60 21.92 -16.72
N PRO A 254 -26.79 20.68 -17.21
CA PRO A 254 -26.12 19.51 -16.65
C PRO A 254 -24.61 19.55 -16.91
N LEU A 255 -23.85 19.00 -15.96
CA LEU A 255 -22.40 18.86 -16.08
C LEU A 255 -22.05 17.81 -17.15
N PRO A 256 -21.16 18.12 -18.12
CA PRO A 256 -20.91 17.25 -19.25
C PRO A 256 -20.10 16.02 -18.86
N ILE A 257 -20.57 14.81 -19.18
CA ILE A 257 -19.91 13.54 -18.86
C ILE A 257 -18.52 13.41 -19.50
N SER A 258 -18.28 14.06 -20.64
CA SER A 258 -16.98 14.06 -21.32
C SER A 258 -15.84 14.57 -20.42
N LYS A 259 -16.13 15.49 -19.48
CA LYS A 259 -15.14 16.01 -18.52
C LYS A 259 -14.65 14.94 -17.53
N LEU A 260 -15.40 13.86 -17.31
CA LEU A 260 -14.90 12.73 -16.51
C LEU A 260 -13.76 12.00 -17.21
N TYR A 261 -13.70 12.02 -18.55
CA TYR A 261 -12.70 11.30 -19.34
C TYR A 261 -11.55 12.18 -19.81
N SER A 262 -11.74 13.51 -19.84
CA SER A 262 -10.65 14.43 -20.11
C SER A 262 -9.64 14.35 -18.97
N ALA A 263 -8.48 13.76 -19.22
CA ALA A 263 -7.34 13.91 -18.34
C ALA A 263 -6.98 15.39 -18.33
N LYS A 264 -7.31 16.12 -17.27
CA LYS A 264 -6.57 17.34 -16.95
C LYS A 264 -5.14 16.88 -16.71
N LYS A 265 -4.27 17.09 -17.71
CA LYS A 265 -2.82 16.97 -17.51
C LYS A 265 -2.47 18.07 -16.51
N HIS A 266 -1.92 17.67 -15.37
CA HIS A 266 -1.06 18.54 -14.59
C HIS A 266 0.32 18.52 -15.23
#